data_AF-A0A9E2ABL3-F1
#
_entry.id   AF-A0A9E2ABL3-F1
#
_cell.length_a   1.000
_cell.length_b   1.000
_cell.length_c   1.000
_cell.angle_alpha   90.00
_cell.angle_beta   90.00
_cell.angle_gamma   90.00
#
_symmetry.space_group_name_H-M   'P 1'
#
loop_
_entity.id
_entity.type
_entity.pdbx_description
1 polymer ?
#
loop_
_entity_poly.entity_id
_entity_poly.type
_entity_poly.pdbx_seq_one_letter_code
_entity_poly.pdbx_strand_id
1 'polypeptide(L)'
;MLKRVILLILIIVIAILMATFTAINTGTVDIDLAFAKFTKPLPLVLTVSFALGWLFGVLCMGFFAIKLINERRVLRRSLRLSESEVTSLRGLPLNDAD
;
A
#
# COMPACT_ATOMS: atom_id res chain seq x y z
N MET A 1 -17.60 -5.15 18.55
CA MET A 1 -17.11 -4.89 19.92
C MET A 1 -15.68 -5.39 20.10
N LEU A 2 -15.41 -6.71 19.98
CA LEU A 2 -14.07 -7.30 20.18
C LEU A 2 -12.95 -6.67 19.32
N LYS A 3 -13.18 -6.44 18.02
CA LYS A 3 -12.19 -5.78 17.13
C LYS A 3 -11.78 -4.38 17.60
N ARG A 4 -12.71 -3.61 18.18
CA ARG A 4 -12.43 -2.26 18.72
C ARG A 4 -11.63 -2.34 20.01
N VAL A 5 -11.92 -3.33 20.86
CA VAL A 5 -11.16 -3.58 22.10
C VAL A 5 -9.73 -4.01 21.77
N ILE A 6 -9.55 -4.95 20.83
CA ILE A 6 -8.21 -5.38 20.38
C ILE A 6 -7.43 -4.19 19.82
N LEU A 7 -8.07 -3.33 19.01
CA LEU A 7 -7.44 -2.15 18.44
C LEU A 7 -7.05 -1.13 19.52
N LEU A 8 -7.90 -0.90 20.52
CA LEU A 8 -7.58 -0.05 21.67
C LEU A 8 -6.41 -0.60 22.49
N ILE A 9 -6.42 -1.91 22.79
CA ILE A 9 -5.30 -2.57 23.49
C ILE A 9 -4.01 -2.42 22.69
N LEU A 10 -4.05 -2.64 21.38
CA LEU A 10 -2.89 -2.48 20.50
C LEU A 10 -2.35 -1.05 20.54
N ILE A 11 -3.23 -0.04 20.47
CA ILE A 11 -2.83 1.37 20.57
C ILE A 11 -2.18 1.66 21.91
N ILE A 12 -2.76 1.17 23.01
CA ILE A 12 -2.21 1.36 24.37
C ILE A 12 -0.82 0.71 24.48
N VAL A 13 -0.66 -0.52 23.98
CA VAL A 13 0.63 -1.23 23.97
C VAL A 13 1.66 -0.44 23.17
N ILE A 14 1.31 0.03 21.97
CA ILE A 14 2.21 0.85 21.14
C ILE A 14 2.58 2.16 21.86
N ALA A 15 1.62 2.82 22.50
CA ALA A 15 1.88 4.05 23.24
C ALA A 15 2.84 3.84 24.41
N ILE A 16 2.66 2.75 25.18
CA ILE A 16 3.57 2.37 26.27
C ILE A 16 4.96 2.09 25.72
N LEU A 17 5.08 1.31 24.64
CA LEU A 17 6.36 1.01 24.00
C LEU A 17 7.07 2.28 23.49
N MET A 18 6.33 3.22 22.89
CA MET A 18 6.90 4.49 22.43
C MET A 18 7.36 5.37 23.60
N ALA A 19 6.58 5.42 24.68
CA ALA A 19 6.94 6.18 25.87
C ALA A 19 8.19 5.62 26.55
N THR A 20 8.26 4.30 26.75
CA THR A 20 9.44 3.63 27.34
C THR A 20 10.66 3.76 26.45
N PHE A 21 10.49 3.58 25.14
CA PHE A 21 11.56 3.78 24.16
C PHE A 21 12.13 5.19 24.23
N THR A 22 11.26 6.21 24.27
CA THR A 22 11.68 7.61 24.37
C THR A 22 12.38 7.91 25.70
N ALA A 23 11.88 7.37 26.81
CA ALA A 23 12.45 7.58 28.14
C ALA A 23 13.83 6.94 28.30
N ILE A 24 14.07 5.78 27.69
CA ILE A 24 15.35 5.06 27.75
C ILE A 24 16.37 5.67 26.77
N ASN A 25 15.92 6.21 25.65
CA ASN A 25 16.76 6.72 24.57
C ASN A 25 16.77 8.25 24.52
N THR A 26 17.28 8.89 25.59
CA THR A 26 17.40 10.36 25.67
C THR A 26 18.55 10.94 24.84
N GLY A 27 19.38 10.07 24.25
CA GLY A 27 20.52 10.48 23.43
C GLY A 27 20.11 11.23 22.16
N THR A 28 21.04 12.05 21.67
CA THR A 28 20.92 12.75 20.39
C THR A 28 21.80 12.08 19.32
N VAL A 29 21.36 12.15 18.08
CA VAL A 29 22.11 11.68 16.92
C VAL A 29 22.41 12.86 16.00
N ASP A 30 23.63 12.90 15.50
CA ASP A 30 24.05 13.81 14.45
C ASP A 30 23.77 13.19 13.09
N ILE A 31 22.98 13.89 12.29
CA ILE A 31 22.64 13.52 10.92
C ILE A 31 23.30 14.51 9.99
N ASP A 32 24.25 14.03 9.20
CA ASP A 32 24.91 14.80 8.15
C ASP A 32 24.35 14.39 6.78
N LEU A 33 23.56 15.26 6.17
CA LEU A 33 22.98 15.08 4.84
C LEU A 33 23.88 15.63 3.72
N ALA A 34 25.19 15.79 3.99
CA ALA A 34 26.21 16.44 3.16
C ALA A 34 26.00 17.95 2.95
N PHE A 35 24.74 18.41 2.82
CA PHE A 35 24.37 19.82 2.65
C PHE A 35 23.79 20.45 3.92
N ALA A 36 23.43 19.63 4.91
CA ALA A 36 22.85 20.09 6.17
C ALA A 36 23.18 19.11 7.31
N LYS A 37 23.47 19.65 8.50
CA LYS A 37 23.73 18.87 9.71
C LYS A 37 22.68 19.16 10.76
N PHE A 38 22.11 18.12 11.34
CA PHE A 38 21.10 18.24 12.39
C PHE A 38 21.42 17.32 13.56
N THR A 39 21.38 17.87 14.77
CA THR A 39 21.44 17.10 16.00
C THR A 39 20.02 17.01 16.56
N LYS A 40 19.45 15.81 16.59
CA LYS A 40 18.06 15.57 17.05
C LYS A 40 17.99 14.36 17.99
N PRO A 41 16.98 14.31 18.90
CA PRO A 41 16.78 13.14 19.76
C PRO A 41 16.60 11.88 18.92
N LEU A 42 17.27 10.78 19.31
CA LEU A 42 17.17 9.49 18.62
C LEU A 42 15.72 9.02 18.40
N PRO A 43 14.80 9.14 19.38
CA PRO A 43 13.42 8.69 19.20
C PRO A 43 12.69 9.47 18.10
N LEU A 44 12.96 10.77 17.98
CA LEU A 44 12.37 11.61 16.95
C LEU A 44 12.84 11.20 15.55
N VAL A 45 14.15 11.00 15.39
CA VAL A 45 14.76 10.61 14.12
C VAL A 45 14.16 9.30 13.62
N LEU A 46 14.13 8.27 14.48
CA LEU A 46 13.58 6.97 14.11
C LEU A 46 12.10 7.04 13.81
N THR A 47 11.32 7.78 14.61
CA THR A 47 9.88 7.95 14.37
C THR A 47 9.62 8.56 12.99
N VAL A 48 10.36 9.61 12.63
CA VAL A 48 10.23 10.26 11.32
C VAL A 48 10.67 9.31 10.20
N SER A 49 11.80 8.60 10.36
CA SER A 49 12.26 7.62 9.36
C SER A 49 11.25 6.52 9.11
N PHE A 50 10.66 5.94 10.17
CA PHE A 50 9.62 4.92 10.03
C PHE A 50 8.33 5.48 9.43
N ALA A 51 7.91 6.68 9.83
CA ALA A 51 6.74 7.33 9.26
C ALA A 51 6.90 7.58 7.75
N LEU A 52 8.08 8.05 7.32
CA LEU A 52 8.39 8.24 5.90
C LEU A 52 8.42 6.91 5.15
N GLY A 53 9.06 5.88 5.70
CA GLY A 53 9.09 4.54 5.10
C GLY A 53 7.69 3.92 4.97
N TRP A 54 6.86 4.07 6.00
CA TRP A 54 5.47 3.62 5.96
C TRP A 54 4.64 4.37 4.92
N LEU A 55 4.73 5.69 4.89
CA LEU A 55 4.04 6.52 3.89
C LEU A 55 4.45 6.11 2.47
N PHE A 56 5.75 5.94 2.23
CA PHE A 56 6.27 5.48 0.95
C PHE A 56 5.73 4.08 0.58
N GLY A 57 5.70 3.14 1.54
CA GLY A 57 5.12 1.82 1.35
C GLY A 57 3.63 1.87 0.96
N VAL A 58 2.84 2.71 1.61
CA VAL A 58 1.42 2.92 1.29
C VAL A 58 1.26 3.49 -0.12
N LEU A 59 2.09 4.47 -0.51
CA LEU A 59 2.08 5.03 -1.86
C LEU A 59 2.40 3.98 -2.93
N CYS A 60 3.44 3.16 -2.71
CA CYS A 60 3.80 2.07 -3.60
C CYS A 60 2.66 1.04 -3.75
N MET A 61 2.05 0.65 -2.63
CA MET A 61 0.92 -0.29 -2.62
C MET A 61 -0.29 0.31 -3.35
N GLY A 62 -0.57 1.60 -3.15
CA GLY A 62 -1.62 2.33 -3.86
C GLY A 62 -1.40 2.35 -5.37
N PHE A 63 -0.18 2.65 -5.81
CA PHE A 63 0.19 2.62 -7.22
C PHE A 63 -0.02 1.23 -7.84
N PHE A 64 0.44 0.18 -7.15
CA PHE A 64 0.25 -1.21 -7.60
C PHE A 64 -1.23 -1.60 -7.66
N ALA A 65 -2.02 -1.20 -6.66
CA ALA A 65 -3.47 -1.45 -6.65
C ALA A 65 -4.18 -0.78 -7.84
N ILE A 66 -3.83 0.47 -8.18
CA ILE A 66 -4.38 1.17 -9.34
C ILE A 66 -4.04 0.43 -10.63
N LYS A 67 -2.78 0.00 -10.80
CA LYS A 67 -2.34 -0.80 -11.94
C LYS A 67 -3.17 -2.07 -12.07
N LEU A 68 -3.35 -2.82 -10.97
CA LEU A 68 -4.11 -4.06 -10.94
C LEU A 68 -5.60 -3.86 -11.28
N ILE A 69 -6.20 -2.75 -10.81
CA ILE A 69 -7.58 -2.39 -11.15
C ILE A 69 -7.71 -2.11 -12.65
N ASN A 70 -6.74 -1.41 -13.25
CA ASN A 70 -6.74 -1.12 -14.67
C ASN A 70 -6.57 -2.38 -15.52
N GLU A 71 -5.62 -3.25 -15.18
CA GLU A 71 -5.44 -4.55 -15.83
C GLU A 71 -6.73 -5.37 -15.76
N ARG A 72 -7.36 -5.48 -14.59
CA ARG A 72 -8.64 -6.19 -14.43
C ARG A 72 -9.74 -5.61 -15.31
N ARG A 73 -9.81 -4.29 -15.49
CA ARG A 73 -10.79 -3.63 -16.37
C ARG A 73 -10.52 -3.98 -17.83
N VAL A 74 -9.26 -3.92 -18.27
CA VAL A 74 -8.86 -4.28 -19.64
C VAL A 74 -9.18 -5.74 -19.93
N LEU A 75 -8.75 -6.67 -19.06
CA LEU A 75 -9.01 -8.11 -19.23
C LEU A 75 -10.51 -8.42 -19.31
N ARG A 76 -11.34 -7.78 -18.48
CA ARG A 76 -12.80 -7.95 -18.56
C ARG A 76 -13.40 -7.44 -19.86
N ARG A 77 -12.86 -6.35 -20.42
CA ARG A 77 -13.32 -5.82 -21.70
C ARG A 77 -12.93 -6.77 -22.84
N SER A 78 -11.69 -7.27 -22.85
CA SER A 78 -11.24 -8.23 -23.86
C SER A 78 -12.04 -9.53 -23.81
N LEU A 79 -12.33 -10.06 -22.62
CA LEU A 79 -13.18 -11.24 -22.45
C LEU A 79 -14.56 -11.05 -23.11
N ARG A 80 -15.23 -9.92 -22.81
CA ARG A 80 -16.56 -9.63 -23.39
C ARG A 80 -16.53 -9.49 -24.91
N LEU A 81 -15.47 -8.91 -25.46
CA LEU A 81 -15.32 -8.79 -26.92
C LEU A 81 -15.16 -10.17 -27.56
N SER A 82 -14.28 -11.02 -27.02
CA SER A 82 -14.10 -12.38 -27.52
C SER A 82 -15.36 -13.24 -27.39
N GLU A 83 -16.11 -13.13 -26.28
CA GLU A 83 -17.41 -13.80 -26.12
C GLU A 83 -18.45 -13.33 -27.16
N SER A 84 -18.48 -12.02 -27.45
CA SER A 84 -19.34 -11.45 -28.49
C SER A 84 -18.95 -11.94 -29.88
N GLU A 85 -17.66 -12.02 -30.20
CA GLU A 85 -17.17 -12.51 -31.50
C GLU A 85 -17.54 -13.99 -31.70
N VAL A 86 -17.32 -14.84 -30.68
CA VAL A 86 -17.74 -16.25 -30.74
C VAL A 86 -19.25 -16.38 -30.91
N THR A 87 -20.03 -15.55 -30.23
CA THR A 87 -21.50 -15.55 -30.37
C THR A 87 -21.93 -15.13 -31.77
N SER A 88 -21.35 -14.06 -32.31
CA SER A 88 -21.62 -13.60 -33.68
C SER A 88 -21.26 -14.66 -34.72
N LEU A 89 -20.11 -15.33 -34.57
CA LEU A 89 -19.67 -16.39 -35.48
C LEU A 89 -20.58 -17.63 -35.42
N ARG A 90 -21.08 -17.98 -34.24
CA ARG A 90 -22.06 -19.08 -34.07
C ARG A 90 -23.46 -18.73 -34.61
N GLY A 91 -23.78 -17.44 -34.68
CA GLY A 91 -25.04 -16.94 -35.23
C GLY A 91 -25.03 -16.73 -36.74
N LEU A 92 -23.87 -16.89 -37.40
CA LEU A 92 -23.83 -16.89 -38.86
C LEU A 92 -24.56 -18.14 -39.36
N PRO A 93 -25.53 -18.01 -40.28
CA PRO A 93 -26.07 -19.18 -40.96
C PRO A 93 -24.91 -19.92 -41.60
N LEU A 94 -24.86 -21.23 -41.43
CA LEU A 94 -23.99 -22.07 -42.25
C LEU A 94 -24.41 -21.74 -43.68
N ASN A 95 -23.58 -20.99 -44.40
CA ASN A 95 -23.80 -20.81 -45.82
C ASN A 95 -23.66 -22.21 -46.37
N ASP A 96 -24.83 -22.80 -46.68
CA ASP A 96 -24.95 -24.13 -47.22
C ASP A 96 -23.92 -24.23 -48.36
N ALA A 97 -23.09 -25.25 -48.23
CA ALA A 97 -22.17 -25.64 -49.27
C ALA A 97 -23.01 -26.12 -50.45
N ASP A 98 -23.28 -25.22 -51.38
CA ASP A 98 -23.58 -25.54 -52.78
C ASP A 98 -22.31 -25.35 -53.62
#